data_AF-A0A0D6Z5N5-F1
#
_entry.id   AF-A0A0D6Z5N5-F1
#
_cell.length_a   1.000
_cell.length_b   1.000
_cell.length_c   1.000
_cell.angle_alpha   90.00
_cell.angle_beta   90.00
_cell.angle_gamma   90.00
#
_symmetry.space_group_name_H-M   'P 1'
#
loop_
_entity.id
_entity.type
_entity.pdbx_description
1 polymer ?
#
loop_
_entity_poly.entity_id
_entity_poly.type
_entity_poly.pdbx_seq_one_letter_code
_entity_poly.pdbx_strand_id
1 'polypeptide(L)'
;MSEANIIYTLDVMEYDKISNSVLIDFIDKEGIVIFSTNSSGKLVVTMNKMMVKMEDLERALSKLKESLSRDPEQDDIVIDATIKRFEFTYELSWKLMKSYLEYTGVTDLSSPRSTIKAAFKVGLITDGELWLKMLEDRNRTPHTYDESTALDIYNNIKNIYITLLDHACKTLEKNISRD
;
A
#
# COMPACT_ATOMS: atom_id res chain seq x y z
N MET A 1 6.14 5.36 -48.37
CA MET A 1 5.70 5.92 -47.08
C MET A 1 5.56 4.74 -46.14
N SER A 2 6.42 4.62 -45.13
CA SER A 2 6.36 3.52 -44.17
C SER A 2 5.08 3.63 -43.36
N GLU A 3 4.24 2.60 -43.37
CA GLU A 3 3.07 2.51 -42.50
C GLU A 3 3.52 2.67 -41.05
N ALA A 4 2.96 3.68 -40.36
CA ALA A 4 3.17 3.82 -38.94
C ALA A 4 2.60 2.56 -38.26
N ASN A 5 3.45 1.81 -37.56
CA ASN A 5 3.08 0.61 -36.85
C ASN A 5 2.29 1.02 -35.59
N ILE A 6 0.97 1.23 -35.74
CA ILE A 6 0.09 1.61 -34.63
C ILE A 6 0.00 0.41 -33.68
N ILE A 7 0.56 0.54 -32.48
CA ILE A 7 0.62 -0.54 -31.48
C ILE A 7 -0.70 -0.65 -30.70
N TYR A 8 -1.44 0.46 -30.57
CA TYR A 8 -2.75 0.52 -29.90
C TYR A 8 -3.67 1.57 -30.52
N THR A 9 -4.97 1.28 -30.54
CA THR A 9 -6.05 2.24 -30.80
C THR A 9 -6.85 2.46 -29.53
N LEU A 10 -7.18 3.71 -29.22
CA LEU A 10 -7.90 4.12 -28.02
C LEU A 10 -9.16 4.87 -28.44
N ASP A 11 -10.31 4.46 -27.90
CA ASP A 11 -11.55 5.23 -28.00
C ASP A 11 -11.75 6.04 -26.72
N VAL A 12 -12.02 7.34 -26.88
CA VAL A 12 -12.30 8.25 -25.76
C VAL A 12 -13.79 8.52 -25.73
N MET A 13 -14.43 8.24 -24.59
CA MET A 13 -15.86 8.47 -24.37
C MET A 13 -16.06 9.31 -23.11
N GLU A 14 -17.07 10.18 -23.12
CA GLU A 14 -17.55 10.85 -21.91
C GLU A 14 -18.44 9.87 -21.13
N TYR A 15 -17.94 9.32 -20.02
CA TYR A 15 -18.61 8.28 -19.24
C TYR A 15 -20.04 8.68 -18.83
N ASP A 16 -20.23 9.92 -18.34
CA ASP A 16 -21.54 10.43 -17.90
C ASP A 16 -22.57 10.58 -19.04
N LYS A 17 -22.12 10.51 -20.30
CA LYS A 17 -22.98 10.56 -21.49
C LYS A 17 -23.29 9.17 -22.06
N ILE A 18 -22.74 8.11 -21.48
CA ILE A 18 -23.02 6.75 -21.91
C ILE A 18 -24.45 6.38 -21.48
N SER A 19 -25.29 6.01 -22.43
CA SER A 19 -26.66 5.55 -22.17
C SER A 19 -26.78 4.03 -22.11
N ASN A 20 -25.75 3.31 -22.52
CA ASN A 20 -25.73 1.84 -22.57
C ASN A 20 -25.35 1.27 -21.20
N SER A 21 -26.34 0.72 -20.49
CA SER A 21 -26.17 0.15 -19.15
C SER A 21 -25.26 -1.08 -19.10
N VAL A 22 -25.19 -1.87 -20.17
CA VAL A 22 -24.28 -3.04 -20.24
C VAL A 22 -22.85 -2.57 -20.38
N LEU A 23 -22.60 -1.55 -21.21
CA LEU A 23 -21.27 -0.96 -21.35
C LEU A 23 -20.81 -0.30 -20.05
N ILE A 24 -21.72 0.39 -19.36
CA ILE A 24 -21.46 0.94 -18.02
C ILE A 24 -21.04 -0.17 -17.06
N ASP A 25 -21.83 -1.25 -16.94
CA ASP A 25 -21.52 -2.38 -16.05
C ASP A 25 -20.17 -3.04 -16.36
N PHE A 26 -19.82 -3.19 -17.64
CA PHE A 26 -18.49 -3.69 -18.04
C PHE A 26 -17.35 -2.73 -17.68
N ILE A 27 -17.53 -1.43 -17.92
CA ILE A 27 -16.52 -0.42 -17.54
C ILE A 27 -16.36 -0.38 -16.03
N ASP A 28 -17.44 -0.53 -15.26
CA ASP A 28 -17.40 -0.48 -13.80
C ASP A 28 -16.72 -1.71 -13.20
N LYS A 29 -16.92 -2.88 -13.80
CA LYS A 29 -16.33 -4.15 -13.32
C LYS A 29 -14.91 -4.38 -13.79
N GLU A 30 -14.64 -4.13 -15.07
CA GLU A 30 -13.39 -4.52 -15.74
C GLU A 30 -12.53 -3.32 -16.15
N GLY A 31 -13.10 -2.11 -16.13
CA GLY A 31 -12.43 -0.90 -16.57
C GLY A 31 -11.35 -0.43 -15.60
N ILE A 32 -10.23 -0.01 -16.14
CA ILE A 32 -9.15 0.61 -15.37
C ILE A 32 -9.33 2.13 -15.43
N VAL A 33 -9.72 2.76 -14.31
CA VAL A 33 -9.79 4.22 -14.23
C VAL A 33 -8.38 4.80 -14.17
N ILE A 34 -7.94 5.40 -15.28
CA ILE A 34 -6.60 6.01 -15.42
C ILE A 34 -6.53 7.34 -14.64
N PHE A 35 -7.62 8.11 -14.62
CA PHE A 35 -7.67 9.45 -14.05
C PHE A 35 -9.11 9.79 -13.60
N SER A 36 -9.27 10.38 -12.41
CA SER A 36 -10.54 10.94 -11.94
C SER A 36 -10.27 12.20 -11.12
N THR A 37 -11.12 13.22 -11.29
CA THR A 37 -11.05 14.48 -10.56
C THR A 37 -12.37 14.79 -9.90
N ASN A 38 -12.32 15.44 -8.73
CA ASN A 38 -13.51 16.03 -8.14
C ASN A 38 -13.91 17.30 -8.91
N SER A 39 -15.02 17.92 -8.50
CA SER A 39 -15.55 19.17 -9.08
C SER A 39 -14.58 20.37 -9.04
N SER A 40 -13.52 20.30 -8.22
CA SER A 40 -12.46 21.32 -8.16
C SER A 40 -11.26 21.02 -9.06
N GLY A 41 -11.30 19.94 -9.84
CA GLY A 41 -10.18 19.51 -10.69
C GLY A 41 -9.05 18.79 -9.94
N LYS A 42 -9.23 18.50 -8.64
CA LYS A 42 -8.24 17.76 -7.84
C LYS A 42 -8.41 16.27 -8.10
N LEU A 43 -7.29 15.60 -8.36
CA LEU A 43 -7.22 14.14 -8.47
C LEU A 43 -7.87 13.46 -7.26
N VAL A 44 -8.84 12.59 -7.51
CA VAL A 44 -9.49 11.75 -6.49
C VAL A 44 -8.85 10.37 -6.55
N VAL A 45 -8.54 9.81 -5.39
CA VAL A 45 -8.15 8.41 -5.29
C VAL A 45 -9.38 7.57 -5.64
N THR A 46 -9.27 6.76 -6.71
CA THR A 46 -10.34 5.87 -7.14
C THR A 46 -10.26 4.52 -6.42
N MET A 47 -11.39 3.82 -6.32
CA MET A 47 -11.44 2.47 -5.75
C MET A 47 -10.47 1.52 -6.47
N ASN A 48 -10.45 1.53 -7.81
CA ASN A 48 -9.54 0.67 -8.59
C ASN A 48 -8.06 0.94 -8.25
N LYS A 49 -7.68 2.20 -8.02
CA LYS A 49 -6.32 2.54 -7.59
C LYS A 49 -6.00 2.04 -6.18
N MET A 50 -6.99 1.99 -5.29
CA MET A 50 -6.83 1.39 -3.96
C MET A 50 -6.75 -0.13 -4.03
N MET A 51 -7.53 -0.79 -4.90
CA MET A 51 -7.45 -2.23 -5.15
C MET A 51 -6.05 -2.65 -5.63
N VAL A 52 -5.48 -1.95 -6.62
CA VAL A 52 -4.11 -2.25 -7.09
C VAL A 52 -3.08 -2.07 -5.97
N LYS A 53 -3.19 -1.01 -5.16
CA LYS A 53 -2.33 -0.81 -4.00
C LYS A 53 -2.51 -1.88 -2.93
N MET A 54 -3.72 -2.40 -2.78
CA MET A 54 -4.06 -3.50 -1.87
C MET A 54 -3.35 -4.78 -2.31
N GLU A 55 -3.45 -5.14 -3.60
CA GLU A 55 -2.73 -6.29 -4.17
C GLU A 55 -1.21 -6.17 -4.02
N ASP A 56 -0.66 -4.98 -4.24
CA ASP A 56 0.77 -4.72 -4.05
C ASP A 56 1.20 -4.92 -2.59
N LEU A 57 0.38 -4.44 -1.63
CA LEU A 57 0.63 -4.63 -0.20
C LEU A 57 0.57 -6.12 0.18
N GLU A 58 -0.43 -6.86 -0.30
CA GLU A 58 -0.55 -8.30 -0.04
C GLU A 58 0.65 -9.08 -0.56
N ARG A 59 1.08 -8.79 -1.79
CA ARG A 59 2.26 -9.42 -2.40
C ARG A 59 3.52 -9.10 -1.60
N ALA A 60 3.69 -7.85 -1.19
CA ALA A 60 4.82 -7.41 -0.38
C ALA A 60 4.85 -8.10 0.99
N LEU A 61 3.70 -8.15 1.67
CA LEU A 61 3.56 -8.79 2.97
C LEU A 61 3.80 -10.31 2.88
N SER A 62 3.32 -10.96 1.83
CA SER A 62 3.60 -12.37 1.56
C SER A 62 5.09 -12.63 1.41
N LYS A 63 5.80 -11.77 0.66
CA LYS A 63 7.26 -11.84 0.53
C LYS A 63 7.97 -11.62 1.87
N LEU A 64 7.51 -10.69 2.71
CA LEU A 64 8.07 -10.50 4.04
C LEU A 64 7.90 -11.74 4.93
N LYS A 65 6.72 -12.38 4.89
CA LYS A 65 6.48 -13.64 5.61
C LYS A 65 7.41 -14.76 5.11
N GLU A 66 7.62 -14.84 3.80
CA GLU A 66 8.53 -15.82 3.19
C GLU A 66 9.97 -15.65 3.72
N SER A 67 10.49 -14.43 3.85
CA SER A 67 11.86 -14.24 4.39
C SER A 67 11.93 -14.57 5.88
N LEU A 68 10.89 -14.24 6.65
CA LEU A 68 10.81 -14.58 8.08
C LEU A 68 10.70 -16.09 8.36
N SER A 69 10.25 -16.88 7.38
CA SER A 69 10.22 -18.34 7.49
C SER A 69 11.58 -19.02 7.28
N ARG A 70 12.59 -18.28 6.84
CA ARG A 70 13.95 -18.79 6.65
C ARG A 70 14.78 -18.61 7.91
N ASP A 71 15.73 -19.52 8.11
CA ASP A 71 16.63 -19.49 9.26
C ASP A 71 17.83 -18.57 8.97
N PRO A 72 17.98 -17.44 9.69
CA PRO A 72 19.11 -16.54 9.50
C PRO A 72 20.46 -17.14 9.95
N GLU A 73 20.47 -18.21 10.75
CA GLU A 73 21.71 -18.90 11.13
C GLU A 73 22.28 -19.74 9.96
N GLN A 74 21.46 -20.07 8.97
CA GLN A 74 21.84 -20.89 7.81
C GLN A 74 22.13 -20.05 6.56
N ASP A 75 21.69 -18.79 6.53
CA ASP A 75 21.80 -17.88 5.39
C ASP A 75 21.82 -16.44 5.92
N ASP A 76 23.00 -15.82 5.93
CA ASP A 76 23.23 -14.47 6.45
C ASP A 76 22.46 -13.40 5.67
N ILE A 77 22.14 -13.66 4.40
CA ILE A 77 21.34 -12.78 3.53
C ILE A 77 19.89 -12.65 4.02
N VAL A 78 19.39 -13.58 4.85
CA VAL A 78 18.00 -13.57 5.34
C VAL A 78 17.68 -12.29 6.10
N ILE A 79 18.62 -11.76 6.90
CA ILE A 79 18.42 -10.54 7.68
C ILE A 79 18.25 -9.35 6.72
N ASP A 80 19.19 -9.17 5.79
CA ASP A 80 19.17 -8.10 4.79
C ASP A 80 17.92 -8.15 3.91
N ALA A 81 17.58 -9.34 3.42
CA ALA A 81 16.40 -9.55 2.61
C ALA A 81 15.12 -9.24 3.40
N THR A 82 15.05 -9.62 4.67
CA THR A 82 13.90 -9.33 5.54
C THR A 82 13.75 -7.84 5.80
N ILE A 83 14.84 -7.15 6.12
CA ILE A 83 14.85 -5.69 6.32
C ILE A 83 14.40 -5.00 5.03
N LYS A 84 14.93 -5.42 3.87
CA LYS A 84 14.54 -4.82 2.59
C LYS A 84 13.06 -5.04 2.27
N ARG A 85 12.56 -6.24 2.54
CA ARG A 85 11.13 -6.58 2.39
C ARG A 85 10.25 -5.79 3.33
N PHE A 86 10.71 -5.56 4.55
CA PHE A 86 10.03 -4.69 5.50
C PHE A 86 9.94 -3.25 5.01
N GLU A 87 11.03 -2.67 4.48
CA GLU A 87 11.03 -1.27 4.01
C GLU A 87 9.90 -0.99 3.01
N PHE A 88 9.80 -1.81 1.96
CA PHE A 88 8.79 -1.59 0.93
C PHE A 88 7.39 -2.00 1.41
N THR A 89 7.26 -3.00 2.28
CA THR A 89 5.96 -3.41 2.85
C THR A 89 5.40 -2.30 3.74
N TYR A 90 6.24 -1.71 4.61
CA TYR A 90 5.90 -0.54 5.39
C TYR A 90 5.49 0.63 4.47
N GLU A 91 6.29 0.91 3.44
CA GLU A 91 6.04 2.01 2.50
C GLU A 91 4.68 1.89 1.80
N LEU A 92 4.34 0.69 1.33
CA LEU A 92 3.04 0.40 0.72
C LEU A 92 1.90 0.53 1.73
N SER A 93 2.08 0.01 2.95
CA SER A 93 1.05 0.02 3.98
C SER A 93 0.60 1.44 4.34
N TRP A 94 1.53 2.36 4.64
CA TRP A 94 1.16 3.72 5.02
C TRP A 94 0.62 4.54 3.85
N LYS A 95 1.08 4.27 2.62
CA LYS A 95 0.54 4.90 1.41
C LYS A 95 -0.89 4.45 1.10
N LEU A 96 -1.21 3.18 1.34
CA LEU A 96 -2.57 2.67 1.20
C LEU A 96 -3.48 3.23 2.29
N MET A 97 -3.04 3.21 3.56
CA MET A 97 -3.77 3.86 4.66
C MET A 97 -4.06 5.33 4.35
N LYS A 98 -3.07 6.08 3.85
CA LYS A 98 -3.26 7.48 3.44
C LYS A 98 -4.35 7.59 2.38
N SER A 99 -4.28 6.79 1.33
CA SER A 99 -5.27 6.81 0.25
C SER A 99 -6.68 6.48 0.73
N TYR A 100 -6.83 5.48 1.61
CA TYR A 100 -8.11 5.13 2.21
C TYR A 100 -8.67 6.25 3.10
N LEU A 101 -7.82 6.88 3.91
CA LEU A 101 -8.21 8.01 4.75
C LEU A 101 -8.63 9.23 3.92
N GLU A 102 -7.87 9.55 2.86
CA GLU A 102 -8.24 10.62 1.92
C GLU A 102 -9.56 10.33 1.21
N TYR A 103 -9.79 9.07 0.82
CA TYR A 103 -11.04 8.62 0.20
C TYR A 103 -12.24 8.78 1.16
N THR A 104 -12.07 8.46 2.44
CA THR A 104 -13.11 8.61 3.48
C THR A 104 -13.28 10.05 3.98
N GLY A 105 -12.56 11.02 3.40
CA GLY A 105 -12.73 12.44 3.67
C GLY A 105 -11.76 13.05 4.70
N VAL A 106 -10.75 12.30 5.16
CA VAL A 106 -9.69 12.84 6.02
C VAL A 106 -8.71 13.67 5.18
N THR A 107 -8.52 14.94 5.55
CA THR A 107 -7.60 15.86 4.87
C THR A 107 -6.25 15.98 5.59
N ASP A 108 -5.30 16.68 4.94
CA ASP A 108 -4.03 17.13 5.54
C ASP A 108 -3.04 16.02 5.96
N LEU A 109 -3.09 14.87 5.29
CA LEU A 109 -2.14 13.77 5.46
C LEU A 109 -0.88 13.96 4.62
N SER A 110 0.11 14.68 5.15
CA SER A 110 1.34 15.01 4.40
C SER A 110 2.51 14.04 4.64
N SER A 111 2.47 13.22 5.69
CA SER A 111 3.60 12.38 6.11
C SER A 111 3.15 11.01 6.64
N PRO A 112 4.05 10.00 6.71
CA PRO A 112 3.75 8.72 7.36
C PRO A 112 3.27 8.92 8.81
N ARG A 113 3.91 9.82 9.56
CA ARG A 113 3.55 10.11 10.96
C ARG A 113 2.13 10.68 11.09
N SER A 114 1.73 11.63 10.23
CA SER A 114 0.36 12.17 10.25
C SER A 114 -0.67 11.11 9.86
N THR A 115 -0.35 10.27 8.87
CA THR A 115 -1.21 9.17 8.43
C THR A 115 -1.41 8.14 9.53
N ILE A 116 -0.35 7.71 10.21
CA ILE A 116 -0.43 6.73 11.31
C ILE A 116 -1.32 7.27 12.43
N LYS A 117 -1.15 8.54 12.83
CA LYS A 117 -1.98 9.17 13.86
C LYS A 117 -3.46 9.21 13.47
N ALA A 118 -3.75 9.56 12.22
CA ALA A 118 -5.12 9.59 11.71
C ALA A 118 -5.73 8.18 11.62
N ALA A 119 -4.98 7.21 11.09
CA ALA A 119 -5.38 5.81 10.98
C ALA A 119 -5.72 5.22 12.35
N PHE A 120 -4.89 5.47 13.37
CA PHE A 120 -5.16 5.03 14.73
C PHE A 120 -6.41 5.70 15.31
N LYS A 121 -6.58 7.02 15.11
CA LYS A 121 -7.75 7.77 15.61
C LYS A 121 -9.07 7.24 15.07
N VAL A 122 -9.12 6.80 13.81
CA VAL A 122 -10.33 6.25 13.18
C VAL A 122 -10.47 4.74 13.35
N GLY A 123 -9.55 4.08 14.06
CA GLY A 123 -9.58 2.64 14.30
C GLY A 123 -9.18 1.78 13.10
N LEU A 124 -8.50 2.34 12.10
CA LEU A 124 -7.99 1.60 10.94
C LEU A 124 -6.80 0.68 11.31
N ILE A 125 -6.03 1.09 12.32
CA ILE A 125 -4.92 0.31 12.88
C ILE A 125 -5.03 0.28 14.40
N THR A 126 -4.46 -0.76 15.00
CA THR A 126 -4.26 -0.84 16.46
C THR A 126 -2.86 -0.32 16.82
N ASP A 127 -2.67 0.03 18.09
CA ASP A 127 -1.36 0.31 18.68
C ASP A 127 -0.53 1.36 17.93
N GLY A 128 -1.07 2.59 17.82
CA GLY A 128 -0.42 3.70 17.13
C GLY A 128 1.03 3.98 17.58
N GLU A 129 1.35 3.76 18.86
CA GLU A 129 2.72 3.89 19.39
C GLU A 129 3.69 2.87 18.77
N LEU A 130 3.26 1.62 18.59
CA LEU A 130 4.11 0.60 17.94
C LEU A 130 4.30 0.90 16.45
N TRP A 131 3.30 1.50 15.80
CA TRP A 131 3.44 2.01 14.43
C TRP A 131 4.41 3.20 14.33
N LEU A 132 4.41 4.10 15.32
CA LEU A 132 5.39 5.18 15.39
C LEU A 132 6.81 4.64 15.63
N LYS A 133 6.96 3.63 16.48
CA LYS A 133 8.24 2.91 16.65
C LYS A 133 8.68 2.22 15.35
N MET A 134 7.74 1.58 14.64
CA MET A 134 8.01 0.98 13.33
C MET A 134 8.51 2.01 12.31
N LEU A 135 7.94 3.21 12.29
CA LEU A 135 8.43 4.34 11.49
C LEU A 135 9.87 4.72 11.88
N GLU A 136 10.18 4.76 13.16
CA GLU A 136 11.53 5.07 13.65
C GLU A 136 12.55 4.02 13.21
N ASP A 137 12.22 2.73 13.36
CA ASP A 137 13.08 1.65 12.88
C ASP A 137 13.23 1.66 11.36
N ARG A 138 12.16 1.97 10.61
CA ARG A 138 12.25 2.17 9.16
C ARG A 138 13.19 3.31 8.78
N ASN A 139 13.26 4.38 9.56
CA ASN A 139 14.20 5.47 9.30
C ASN A 139 15.66 5.08 9.63
N ARG A 140 15.86 4.03 10.43
CA ARG A 140 17.17 3.49 10.79
C ARG A 140 17.67 2.42 9.82
N THR A 141 16.83 1.88 8.93
CA THR A 141 17.26 0.85 7.97
C THR A 141 18.42 1.25 7.06
N PRO A 142 18.67 2.52 6.68
CA PRO A 142 19.89 2.88 5.95
C PRO A 142 21.19 2.62 6.73
N HIS A 143 21.10 2.45 8.05
CA HIS A 143 22.23 2.19 8.94
C HIS A 143 22.43 0.70 9.27
N THR A 144 21.77 -0.22 8.56
CA THR A 144 21.85 -1.67 8.84
C THR A 144 23.16 -2.33 8.42
N TYR A 145 24.15 -1.55 7.98
CA TYR A 145 25.54 -2.02 7.92
C TYR A 145 26.12 -2.28 9.32
N ASP A 146 25.52 -1.72 10.37
CA ASP A 146 25.78 -2.08 11.75
C ASP A 146 24.97 -3.33 12.14
N GLU A 147 25.66 -4.43 12.44
CA GLU A 147 25.05 -5.73 12.73
C GLU A 147 24.07 -5.66 13.91
N SER A 148 24.38 -4.87 14.94
CA SER A 148 23.51 -4.72 16.12
C SER A 148 22.17 -4.06 15.73
N THR A 149 22.23 -3.02 14.91
CA THR A 149 21.05 -2.33 14.37
C THR A 149 20.23 -3.24 13.45
N ALA A 150 20.89 -4.01 12.58
CA ALA A 150 20.21 -4.96 11.70
C ALA A 150 19.46 -6.04 12.49
N LEU A 151 20.12 -6.63 13.50
CA LEU A 151 19.53 -7.66 14.34
C LEU A 151 18.35 -7.12 15.18
N ASP A 152 18.49 -5.92 15.75
CA ASP A 152 17.42 -5.26 16.50
C ASP A 152 16.17 -5.03 15.63
N ILE A 153 16.35 -4.48 14.43
CA ILE A 153 15.25 -4.23 13.49
C ILE A 153 14.64 -5.55 13.04
N TYR A 154 15.45 -6.55 12.69
CA TYR A 154 14.97 -7.89 12.33
C TYR A 154 14.10 -8.50 13.42
N ASN A 155 14.54 -8.43 14.68
CA ASN A 155 13.78 -8.94 15.82
C ASN A 155 12.45 -8.20 16.01
N ASN A 156 12.44 -6.87 15.85
CA ASN A 156 11.20 -6.10 15.90
C ASN A 156 10.26 -6.47 14.74
N ILE A 157 10.79 -6.70 13.53
CA ILE A 157 10.01 -7.16 12.37
C ILE A 157 9.35 -8.51 12.68
N LYS A 158 10.16 -9.48 13.10
CA LYS A 158 9.74 -10.87 13.35
C LYS A 158 8.70 -10.98 14.46
N ASN A 159 8.88 -10.24 15.55
CA ASN A 159 8.09 -10.42 16.77
C ASN A 159 6.91 -9.43 16.90
N ILE A 160 6.98 -8.27 16.25
CA ILE A 160 6.01 -7.18 16.46
C ILE A 160 5.42 -6.71 15.12
N TYR A 161 6.26 -6.24 14.19
CA TYR A 161 5.77 -5.48 13.04
C TYR A 161 5.02 -6.34 12.03
N ILE A 162 5.38 -7.61 11.89
CA ILE A 162 4.67 -8.53 10.99
C ILE A 162 3.18 -8.66 11.36
N THR A 163 2.87 -8.72 12.67
CA THR A 163 1.51 -8.83 13.18
C THR A 163 0.71 -7.54 12.95
N LEU A 164 1.35 -6.38 13.16
CA LEU A 164 0.73 -5.07 12.93
C LEU A 164 0.41 -4.85 11.44
N LEU A 165 1.36 -5.19 10.56
CA LEU A 165 1.18 -5.10 9.11
C LEU A 165 0.08 -6.06 8.62
N ASP A 166 0.03 -7.28 9.15
CA ASP A 166 -1.01 -8.26 8.82
C ASP A 166 -2.41 -7.79 9.24
N HIS A 167 -2.53 -7.23 10.46
CA HIS A 167 -3.79 -6.69 10.95
C HIS A 167 -4.26 -5.50 10.10
N ALA A 168 -3.37 -4.56 9.79
CA ALA A 168 -3.69 -3.41 8.94
C ALA A 168 -4.11 -3.85 7.53
N CYS A 169 -3.40 -4.82 6.94
CA CYS A 169 -3.73 -5.41 5.64
C CYS A 169 -5.15 -5.97 5.63
N LYS A 170 -5.51 -6.83 6.59
CA LYS A 170 -6.85 -7.42 6.72
C LYS A 170 -7.94 -6.38 6.95
N THR A 171 -7.64 -5.33 7.72
CA THR A 171 -8.60 -4.26 8.00
C THR A 171 -8.87 -3.42 6.75
N LEU A 172 -7.81 -3.09 6.00
CA LEU A 172 -7.91 -2.36 4.73
C LEU A 172 -8.66 -3.17 3.67
N GLU A 173 -8.32 -4.45 3.48
CA GLU A 173 -8.99 -5.35 2.56
C GLU A 173 -10.49 -5.39 2.83
N LYS A 174 -10.88 -5.66 4.09
CA LYS A 174 -12.28 -5.69 4.52
C LYS A 174 -13.02 -4.38 4.24
N ASN A 175 -12.37 -3.23 4.44
CA ASN A 175 -13.00 -1.93 4.24
C ASN A 175 -13.10 -1.57 2.75
N ILE A 176 -12.09 -1.90 1.95
CA ILE A 176 -12.09 -1.64 0.50
C ILE A 176 -13.08 -2.57 -0.23
N SER A 177 -13.27 -3.81 0.22
CA SER A 177 -14.23 -4.74 -0.38
C SER A 177 -15.69 -4.54 0.05
N ARG A 178 -15.97 -3.65 1.01
CA ARG A 178 -17.32 -3.39 1.54
C ARG A 178 -18.01 -2.18 0.91
N ASP A 179 -17.23 -1.32 0.25
CA ASP A 179 -17.70 -0.15 -0.49
C ASP A 179 -17.79 -0.47 -1.99
#